data_AF-A0A6N9V9U0-F1
#
_entry.id   AF-A0A6N9V9U0-F1
#
_cell.length_a   1.000
_cell.length_b   1.000
_cell.length_c   1.000
_cell.angle_alpha   90.00
_cell.angle_beta   90.00
_cell.angle_gamma   90.00
#
_symmetry.space_group_name_H-M   'P 1'
#
loop_
_entity.id
_entity.type
_entity.pdbx_description
1 polymer ?
#
loop_
_entity_poly.entity_id
_entity_poly.type
_entity_poly.pdbx_seq_one_letter_code
_entity_poly.pdbx_strand_id
1 'polypeptide(L)'
;GFEVCRRIRRTDQLPIILLTARNDDIDVVVGLESGADDYVVKPVQGRVLDARIRAVLRRGERESNDAAVFGSLVIDRAAMTVTKNGEDLQLTPTELRLLLELSRRPGQALSRQQLLR
;
A
#
# COMPACT_ATOMS: atom_id res chain seq x y z
N GLY A 1 -1.80 21.88 -8.88
CA GLY A 1 -1.41 21.05 -7.73
C GLY A 1 -2.60 20.32 -7.17
N PHE A 2 -3.46 21.01 -6.42
CA PHE A 2 -4.59 20.41 -5.70
C PHE A 2 -5.57 19.66 -6.59
N GLU A 3 -5.95 20.20 -7.76
CA GLU A 3 -6.86 19.50 -8.68
C GLU A 3 -6.28 18.19 -9.23
N VAL A 4 -4.96 18.13 -9.42
CA VAL A 4 -4.28 16.88 -9.83
C VAL A 4 -4.35 15.87 -8.69
N CYS A 5 -4.11 16.29 -7.45
CA CYS A 5 -4.25 15.44 -6.27
C CYS A 5 -5.67 14.86 -6.16
N ARG A 6 -6.71 15.70 -6.32
CA ARG A 6 -8.11 15.24 -6.31
C ARG A 6 -8.40 14.22 -7.42
N ARG A 7 -7.91 14.47 -8.63
CA ARG A 7 -8.09 13.54 -9.76
C ARG A 7 -7.43 12.19 -9.51
N ILE A 8 -6.20 12.18 -8.99
CA ILE A 8 -5.50 10.93 -8.65
C ILE A 8 -6.25 10.20 -7.54
N ARG A 9 -6.67 10.90 -6.47
CA ARG A 9 -7.35 10.29 -5.32
C ARG A 9 -8.72 9.70 -5.65
N ARG A 10 -9.36 10.14 -6.74
CA ARG A 10 -10.61 9.53 -7.25
C ARG A 10 -10.40 8.16 -7.88
N THR A 11 -9.19 7.87 -8.38
CA THR A 11 -8.89 6.64 -9.14
C THR A 11 -7.95 5.70 -8.41
N ASP A 12 -7.10 6.22 -7.52
CA ASP A 12 -6.03 5.48 -6.88
C ASP A 12 -5.82 5.93 -5.43
N GLN A 13 -5.22 5.06 -4.61
CA GLN A 13 -4.83 5.34 -3.23
C GLN A 13 -3.32 5.46 -3.05
N LEU A 14 -2.57 5.64 -4.14
CA LEU A 14 -1.14 5.91 -4.09
C LEU A 14 -0.79 7.04 -3.11
N PRO A 15 0.33 6.94 -2.37
CA PRO A 15 0.71 7.99 -1.45
C PRO A 15 1.17 9.27 -2.15
N ILE A 16 0.69 10.43 -1.70
CA ILE A 16 0.91 11.75 -2.33
C ILE A 16 1.52 12.73 -1.33
N ILE A 17 2.65 13.34 -1.69
CA ILE A 17 3.27 14.45 -0.96
C ILE A 17 3.20 15.71 -1.81
N LEU A 18 2.57 16.77 -1.30
CA LEU A 18 2.58 18.09 -1.93
C LEU A 18 3.85 18.85 -1.54
N LEU A 19 4.64 19.29 -2.51
CA LEU A 19 5.84 20.11 -2.29
C LEU A 19 5.69 21.47 -2.95
N THR A 20 5.63 22.55 -2.16
CA THR A 20 5.17 23.87 -2.63
C THR A 20 5.87 25.02 -1.91
N ALA A 21 5.87 26.22 -2.50
CA ALA A 21 6.38 27.43 -1.84
C ALA A 21 5.29 28.16 -1.02
N ARG A 22 4.03 27.72 -1.12
CA ARG A 22 2.90 28.30 -0.38
C ARG A 22 2.88 27.78 1.05
N ASN A 23 2.95 28.69 2.02
CA ASN A 23 3.06 28.39 3.44
C ASN A 23 1.91 28.93 4.29
N ASP A 24 0.82 29.39 3.65
CA ASP A 24 -0.40 29.80 4.34
C ASP A 24 -1.13 28.57 4.89
N ASP A 25 -1.64 28.68 6.11
CA ASP A 25 -2.40 27.60 6.78
C ASP A 25 -3.59 27.15 5.93
N ILE A 26 -4.22 28.07 5.20
CA ILE A 26 -5.35 27.75 4.30
C ILE A 26 -4.88 26.82 3.18
N ASP A 27 -3.72 27.08 2.55
CA ASP A 27 -3.19 26.24 1.48
C ASP A 27 -2.81 24.84 1.99
N VAL A 28 -2.30 24.75 3.23
CA VAL A 28 -1.97 23.46 3.87
C VAL A 28 -3.23 22.63 4.05
N VAL A 29 -4.28 23.21 4.64
CA VAL A 29 -5.57 22.54 4.88
C VAL A 29 -6.18 22.08 3.56
N VAL A 30 -6.29 22.99 2.58
CA VAL A 30 -6.85 22.67 1.25
C VAL A 30 -6.04 21.57 0.55
N GLY A 31 -4.71 21.58 0.70
CA GLY A 31 -3.84 20.56 0.14
C GLY A 31 -4.10 19.17 0.72
N LEU A 32 -4.23 19.07 2.05
CA LEU A 32 -4.52 17.81 2.74
C LEU A 32 -5.94 17.31 2.46
N GLU A 33 -6.95 18.18 2.51
CA GLU A 33 -8.35 17.84 2.17
C GLU A 33 -8.52 17.42 0.71
N SER A 34 -7.63 17.86 -0.18
CA SER A 34 -7.58 17.42 -1.57
C SER A 34 -7.03 16.00 -1.74
N GLY A 35 -6.67 15.32 -0.63
CA GLY A 35 -6.23 13.94 -0.60
C GLY A 35 -4.71 13.76 -0.59
N ALA A 36 -3.94 14.75 -0.12
CA ALA A 36 -2.51 14.58 0.09
C ALA A 36 -2.22 13.95 1.46
N ASP A 37 -1.22 13.07 1.52
CA ASP A 37 -0.79 12.40 2.74
C ASP A 37 0.20 13.24 3.57
N ASP A 38 0.90 14.16 2.90
CA ASP A 38 1.77 15.15 3.53
C ASP A 38 1.86 16.43 2.68
N TYR A 39 2.14 17.55 3.34
CA TYR A 39 2.28 18.87 2.73
C TYR A 39 3.59 19.51 3.21
N VAL A 40 4.48 19.81 2.27
CA VAL A 40 5.85 20.26 2.53
C VAL A 40 6.10 21.60 1.86
N VAL A 41 6.45 22.59 2.68
CA VAL A 41 6.83 23.92 2.22
C VAL A 41 8.32 23.95 1.84
N LYS A 42 8.64 24.61 0.73
CA LYS A 42 10.01 24.90 0.30
C LYS A 42 10.54 26.15 1.02
N PRO A 43 11.83 26.19 1.41
CA PRO A 43 12.84 25.16 1.20
C PRO A 43 12.76 24.03 2.23
N VAL A 44 13.00 22.79 1.78
CA VAL A 44 13.08 21.61 2.65
C VAL A 44 14.46 20.97 2.52
N GLN A 45 15.02 20.53 3.64
CA GLN A 45 16.28 19.77 3.63
C GLN A 45 16.05 18.36 3.09
N GLY A 46 16.96 17.86 2.25
CA GLY A 46 16.82 16.54 1.63
C GLY A 46 16.59 15.40 2.64
N ARG A 47 17.27 15.43 3.80
CA ARG A 47 17.08 14.44 4.88
C ARG A 47 15.68 14.46 5.48
N VAL A 48 15.07 15.64 5.62
CA VAL A 48 13.70 15.79 6.14
C VAL A 48 12.69 15.27 5.11
N LEU A 49 12.91 15.58 3.83
CA LEU A 49 12.06 15.06 2.75
C LEU A 49 12.15 13.52 2.66
N ASP A 50 13.35 12.94 2.77
CA ASP A 50 13.52 11.47 2.80
C ASP A 50 12.75 10.82 3.95
N ALA A 51 12.84 11.40 5.15
CA ALA A 51 12.10 10.90 6.32
C ALA A 51 10.57 10.95 6.10
N ARG A 52 10.07 12.02 5.48
CA ARG A 52 8.64 12.17 5.16
C ARG A 52 8.17 11.17 4.11
N ILE A 53 8.95 10.95 3.05
CA ILE A 53 8.69 9.92 2.04
C ILE A 53 8.56 8.54 2.70
N ARG A 54 9.53 8.16 3.55
CA ARG A 54 9.49 6.87 4.27
C ARG A 54 8.28 6.76 5.19
N ALA A 55 7.91 7.84 5.87
CA ALA A 55 6.76 7.85 6.77
C ALA A 55 5.44 7.61 6.04
N VAL A 56 5.27 8.22 4.86
CA VAL A 56 4.10 8.09 4.00
C VAL A 56 4.01 6.68 3.39
N LEU A 57 5.13 6.13 2.88
CA LEU A 57 5.15 4.76 2.33
C LEU A 57 4.80 3.68 3.35
N ARG A 58 5.28 3.82 4.60
CA ARG A 58 4.96 2.86 5.69
C ARG A 58 3.46 2.79 6.00
N ARG A 59 2.68 3.84 5.70
CA ARG A 59 1.22 3.81 5.88
C ARG A 59 0.54 2.99 4.78
N GLY A 60 0.95 3.17 3.53
CA GLY A 60 0.42 2.40 2.39
C GLY A 60 0.68 0.89 2.51
N GLU A 61 1.85 0.50 3.03
CA GLU A 61 2.17 -0.93 3.26
C GLU A 61 1.28 -1.63 4.30
N ARG A 62 0.66 -0.86 5.22
CA ARG A 62 -0.30 -1.42 6.20
C ARG A 62 -1.67 -1.70 5.61
N GLU A 63 -2.06 -0.98 4.54
CA GLU A 63 -3.36 -1.16 3.88
C GLU A 63 -3.27 -2.13 2.69
N SER A 64 -2.10 -2.30 2.07
CA SER A 64 -1.95 -2.99 0.79
C SER A 64 -1.66 -4.50 0.86
N ASN A 65 -1.80 -5.17 2.00
CA ASN A 65 -1.25 -6.53 2.15
C ASN A 65 -2.20 -7.62 2.66
N ASP A 66 -3.44 -7.30 3.04
CA ASP A 66 -4.28 -8.30 3.68
C ASP A 66 -4.96 -9.22 2.68
N ALA A 67 -5.66 -8.74 1.64
CA ALA A 67 -6.32 -9.64 0.69
C ALA A 67 -5.68 -9.63 -0.71
N ALA A 68 -5.28 -10.79 -1.23
CA ALA A 68 -4.88 -10.97 -2.63
C ALA A 68 -5.90 -11.80 -3.39
N VAL A 69 -6.28 -11.33 -4.58
CA VAL A 69 -7.32 -11.93 -5.42
C VAL A 69 -6.70 -12.50 -6.70
N PHE A 70 -6.95 -13.78 -6.95
CA PHE A 70 -6.50 -14.51 -8.14
C PHE A 70 -7.69 -15.24 -8.78
N GLY A 71 -8.39 -14.55 -9.68
CA GLY A 71 -9.65 -15.06 -10.23
C GLY A 71 -10.70 -15.21 -9.12
N SER A 72 -11.19 -16.42 -8.89
CA SER A 72 -12.14 -16.69 -7.81
C SER A 72 -11.50 -17.08 -6.47
N LEU A 73 -10.16 -17.11 -6.40
CA LEU A 73 -9.40 -17.38 -5.19
C LEU A 73 -9.10 -16.06 -4.46
N VAL A 74 -9.46 -15.95 -3.18
CA VAL A 74 -9.13 -14.82 -2.32
C VAL A 74 -8.28 -15.32 -1.17
N ILE A 75 -7.13 -14.68 -0.94
CA ILE A 75 -6.18 -15.02 0.11
C ILE A 75 -6.10 -13.84 1.07
N ASP A 76 -6.65 -13.99 2.27
CA ASP A 76 -6.49 -13.03 3.36
C ASP A 76 -5.29 -13.42 4.23
N ARG A 77 -4.21 -12.67 4.09
CA ARG A 77 -2.94 -12.85 4.78
C ARG A 77 -2.97 -12.40 6.23
N ALA A 78 -3.83 -11.46 6.61
CA ALA A 78 -3.99 -11.07 8.02
C ALA A 78 -4.88 -12.07 8.76
N ALA A 79 -6.01 -12.43 8.16
CA ALA A 79 -6.92 -13.42 8.72
C ALA A 79 -6.37 -14.85 8.60
N MET A 80 -5.32 -15.06 7.79
CA MET A 80 -4.76 -16.38 7.50
C MET A 80 -5.83 -17.33 6.91
N THR A 81 -6.70 -16.79 6.05
CA THR A 81 -7.79 -17.54 5.42
C THR A 81 -7.68 -17.51 3.90
N VAL A 82 -8.25 -18.53 3.26
CA VAL A 82 -8.32 -18.62 1.80
C VAL A 82 -9.72 -19.06 1.41
N THR A 83 -10.36 -18.33 0.50
CA THR A 83 -11.65 -18.71 -0.06
C THR A 83 -11.55 -18.94 -1.56
N LYS A 84 -12.39 -19.83 -2.10
CA LYS A 84 -12.56 -20.03 -3.53
C LYS A 84 -14.04 -20.02 -3.86
N ASN A 85 -14.43 -19.16 -4.80
CA ASN A 85 -15.85 -18.92 -5.12
C ASN A 85 -16.68 -18.49 -3.88
N GLY A 86 -16.04 -17.83 -2.90
CA GLY A 86 -16.69 -17.42 -1.66
C GLY A 86 -16.81 -18.50 -0.58
N GLU A 87 -16.31 -19.72 -0.82
CA GLU A 87 -16.28 -20.80 0.18
C GLU A 87 -14.89 -20.94 0.79
N ASP A 88 -14.82 -21.12 2.12
CA ASP A 88 -13.56 -21.33 2.84
C ASP A 88 -12.88 -22.63 2.40
N LEU A 89 -11.60 -22.54 2.05
CA LEU A 89 -10.76 -23.70 1.77
C LEU A 89 -10.13 -24.22 3.06
N GLN A 90 -10.40 -25.48 3.38
CA GLN A 90 -9.71 -26.20 4.44
C GLN A 90 -8.31 -26.60 3.95
N LEU A 91 -7.30 -25.84 4.36
CA LEU A 91 -5.90 -26.08 4.03
C LEU A 91 -5.13 -26.57 5.24
N THR A 92 -4.20 -27.49 5.04
CA THR A 92 -3.20 -27.82 6.06
C THR A 92 -2.31 -26.58 6.33
N PRO A 93 -1.66 -26.51 7.52
CA PRO A 93 -0.76 -25.40 7.83
C PRO A 93 0.34 -25.18 6.79
N THR A 94 0.84 -26.26 6.18
CA THR A 94 1.88 -26.20 5.14
C THR A 94 1.35 -25.65 3.82
N GLU A 95 0.16 -26.07 3.39
CA GLU A 95 -0.48 -25.56 2.17
C GLU A 95 -0.81 -24.08 2.29
N LEU A 96 -1.38 -23.68 3.43
CA LEU A 96 -1.67 -22.27 3.73
C LEU A 96 -0.40 -21.42 3.70
N ARG A 97 0.66 -21.86 4.39
CA ARG A 97 1.96 -21.16 4.38
C ARG A 97 2.53 -21.01 2.97
N LEU A 98 2.46 -22.07 2.15
CA LEU A 98 2.91 -22.05 0.76
C LEU A 98 2.11 -21.04 -0.08
N LEU A 99 0.79 -21.06 0.02
CA LEU A 99 -0.09 -20.13 -0.69
C LEU A 99 0.17 -18.69 -0.28
N LEU A 100 0.34 -18.42 1.01
CA LEU A 100 0.66 -17.09 1.52
C LEU A 100 2.00 -16.59 0.95
N GLU A 101 3.04 -17.41 0.93
CA GLU A 101 4.34 -17.01 0.37
C GLU A 101 4.30 -16.80 -1.14
N LEU A 102 3.65 -17.70 -1.90
CA LEU A 102 3.50 -17.53 -3.34
C LEU A 102 2.67 -16.29 -3.68
N SER A 103 1.62 -16.03 -2.92
CA SER A 103 0.74 -14.87 -3.14
C SER A 103 1.45 -13.55 -2.92
N ARG A 104 2.48 -13.48 -2.06
CA ARG A 104 3.25 -12.25 -1.78
C ARG A 104 4.08 -11.79 -2.98
N ARG A 105 4.39 -12.70 -3.92
CA ARG A 105 5.29 -12.45 -5.05
C ARG A 105 4.73 -13.03 -6.36
N PRO A 106 3.58 -12.52 -6.84
CA PRO A 106 2.93 -13.07 -8.03
C PRO A 106 3.83 -12.96 -9.26
N GLY A 107 3.89 -14.03 -10.07
CA GLY A 107 4.71 -14.09 -11.28
C GLY A 107 6.20 -14.37 -11.06
N GLN A 108 6.66 -14.49 -9.82
CA GLN A 108 8.04 -14.83 -9.51
C GLN A 108 8.22 -16.34 -9.27
N ALA A 109 9.18 -16.95 -9.96
CA ALA A 109 9.60 -18.32 -9.64
C ALA A 109 10.39 -18.33 -8.31
N LEU A 110 9.95 -19.15 -7.35
CA LEU A 110 10.62 -19.35 -6.06
C LEU A 110 11.25 -20.74 -5.99
N SER A 111 12.48 -20.82 -5.49
CA SER A 111 13.18 -22.09 -5.28
C SER A 111 12.63 -22.83 -4.06
N ARG A 112 12.79 -24.16 -4.04
CA ARG A 112 12.40 -24.99 -2.90
C ARG A 112 13.03 -24.51 -1.58
N GLN A 113 14.28 -24.07 -1.62
CA GLN A 113 14.99 -23.57 -0.44
C GLN A 113 14.41 -22.23 0.07
N GLN A 114 13.83 -21.41 -0.82
CA GLN A 114 13.14 -20.18 -0.42
C GLN A 114 11.78 -20.46 0.23
N LEU A 115 11.09 -21.54 -0.15
CA LEU A 115 9.77 -21.92 0.38
C LEU A 115 9.84 -22.72 1.69
N LEU A 116 10.94 -23.43 1.95
CA LEU A 116 11.11 -24.33 3.10
C LEU A 116 11.95 -23.76 4.25
N ARG A 117 12.25 -22.45 4.23
CA ARG A 117 12.85 -21.74 5.37
C ARG A 117 11.76 -21.21 6.28
#